data_AF-A0A9Q8T7W8-F1
#
_entry.id   AF-A0A9Q8T7W8-F1
#
_cell.length_a   1.000
_cell.length_b   1.000
_cell.length_c   1.000
_cell.angle_alpha   90.00
_cell.angle_beta   90.00
_cell.angle_gamma   90.00
#
_symmetry.space_group_name_H-M   'P 1'
#
loop_
_entity.id
_entity.type
_entity.pdbx_description
1 polymer ?
#
loop_
_entity_poly.entity_id
_entity_poly.type
_entity_poly.pdbx_seq_one_letter_code
_entity_poly.pdbx_strand_id
1 'polypeptide(L)'
;MARTRATKAAPAAKTESSNASSTAKYTLPEESSSAPQLFIIPQKATREARIVSLPNPRYSKPTRYLLCSETGIYEFTKVAAPKTTPRSWMIETTACTLEETDEKDESRLEAQVTNSADLFVATAVDPLFLLVPGLFGTAKPTDTKRLFLSSDDHFDAVSTSSSHMSEALRCPKTRALLESRMEVVCDTVDAGDEKMYRLSEKKLVLQILAKARSMSSKGLPASMDEKFVKKVLEAPIQVQKSQAVKVEVAANTANTSTPSNETGESQSSVSTVDSKASATSNVSTAATSVDGEVAEETVVSAIQASAEVTSLQRLKVAFSFICSSYVAPGMALILKKLLADKETSGVDFSPLDEYVVQLTKLRAEAASSRSMADYSRKRMLDEEEEEARAEKKRKMEEEKKKKASQTRGVKALGKVNTTGMKKMSDFFKKK
;
A
#
# COMPACT_ATOMS: atom_id res chain seq x y z
N MET A 1 -27.08 62.96 2.51
CA MET A 1 -28.31 62.41 3.11
C MET A 1 -28.55 61.05 2.47
N ALA A 2 -28.80 59.92 3.11
CA ALA A 2 -28.99 59.57 4.51
C ALA A 2 -28.59 58.09 4.71
N ARG A 3 -28.07 57.77 5.90
CA ARG A 3 -27.96 56.40 6.45
C ARG A 3 -29.36 55.87 6.78
N THR A 4 -29.60 54.57 6.59
CA THR A 4 -30.39 53.64 7.44
C THR A 4 -30.43 52.28 6.72
N ARG A 5 -30.52 51.10 7.34
CA ARG A 5 -30.30 50.57 8.69
C ARG A 5 -30.33 49.03 8.52
N ALA A 6 -29.41 48.31 9.18
CA ALA A 6 -29.42 46.86 9.25
C ALA A 6 -30.67 46.33 9.97
N THR A 7 -31.26 45.23 9.46
CA THR A 7 -32.29 44.45 10.16
C THR A 7 -32.03 42.95 10.02
N LYS A 8 -31.44 42.41 11.09
CA LYS A 8 -31.73 41.14 11.79
C LYS A 8 -32.14 39.92 10.94
N ALA A 9 -31.25 38.94 10.90
CA ALA A 9 -31.52 37.57 10.46
C ALA A 9 -32.60 36.90 11.34
N ALA A 10 -33.59 36.31 10.68
CA ALA A 10 -34.56 35.40 11.30
C ALA A 10 -33.90 34.01 11.50
N PRO A 11 -34.26 33.28 12.58
CA PRO A 11 -33.69 31.96 12.84
C PRO A 11 -34.19 30.95 11.80
N ALA A 12 -33.25 30.23 11.21
CA ALA A 12 -33.51 29.13 10.29
C ALA A 12 -34.39 28.07 10.99
N ALA A 13 -35.58 27.85 10.42
CA ALA A 13 -36.39 26.69 10.71
C ALA A 13 -35.56 25.44 10.40
N LYS A 14 -35.52 24.52 11.38
CA LYS A 14 -34.93 23.19 11.23
C LYS A 14 -35.54 22.53 10.00
N THR A 15 -34.73 22.37 8.96
CA THR A 15 -35.04 21.49 7.84
C THR A 15 -34.93 20.07 8.38
N GLU A 16 -36.03 19.52 8.86
CA GLU A 16 -36.19 18.08 9.01
C GLU A 16 -35.94 17.49 7.62
N SER A 17 -34.83 16.79 7.48
CA SER A 17 -34.56 15.97 6.32
C SER A 17 -35.66 14.93 6.25
N SER A 18 -36.61 15.15 5.35
CA SER A 18 -37.57 14.17 4.89
C SER A 18 -36.78 13.00 4.29
N ASN A 19 -36.51 12.00 5.13
CA ASN A 19 -36.13 10.68 4.63
C ASN A 19 -37.33 10.20 3.81
N ALA A 20 -37.15 10.21 2.49
CA ALA A 20 -38.07 9.58 1.56
C ALA A 20 -38.21 8.11 1.97
N SER A 21 -39.32 7.82 2.64
CA SER A 21 -39.80 6.47 2.91
C SER A 21 -39.99 5.77 1.57
N SER A 22 -39.02 4.94 1.19
CA SER A 22 -39.29 3.90 0.21
C SER A 22 -40.25 2.92 0.89
N THR A 23 -41.51 2.95 0.46
CA THR A 23 -42.54 2.05 0.93
C THR A 23 -42.20 0.64 0.44
N ALA A 24 -41.44 -0.09 1.26
CA ALA A 24 -41.23 -1.51 1.06
C ALA A 24 -42.60 -2.19 1.08
N LYS A 25 -42.96 -2.86 -0.02
CA LYS A 25 -44.23 -3.63 -0.15
C LYS A 25 -44.33 -4.81 0.82
N TYR A 26 -43.24 -5.10 1.55
CA TYR A 26 -43.12 -6.21 2.48
C TYR A 26 -42.56 -5.69 3.80
N THR A 27 -43.33 -5.90 4.87
CA THR A 27 -42.87 -5.70 6.24
C THR A 27 -42.04 -6.92 6.63
N LEU A 28 -40.75 -6.74 6.85
CA LEU A 28 -39.90 -7.81 7.36
C LEU A 28 -40.21 -8.06 8.85
N PRO A 29 -40.06 -9.29 9.35
CA PRO A 29 -40.10 -9.58 10.78
C PRO A 29 -39.12 -8.70 11.54
N GLU A 30 -39.44 -8.43 12.81
CA GLU A 30 -38.57 -7.65 13.69
C GLU A 30 -37.20 -8.32 13.82
N GLU A 31 -36.12 -7.54 13.71
CA GLU A 31 -34.76 -8.07 13.79
C GLU A 31 -34.55 -8.74 15.15
N SER A 32 -34.12 -10.00 15.14
CA SER A 32 -33.80 -10.73 16.37
C SER A 32 -32.72 -9.97 17.15
N SER A 33 -32.97 -9.68 18.44
CA SER A 33 -32.03 -8.93 19.31
C SER A 33 -30.65 -9.60 19.43
N SER A 34 -30.55 -10.90 19.19
CA SER A 34 -29.30 -11.68 19.21
C SER A 34 -29.05 -12.38 17.88
N ALA A 35 -28.57 -11.64 16.88
CA ALA A 35 -28.15 -12.25 15.62
C ALA A 35 -26.91 -13.15 15.84
N PRO A 36 -26.89 -14.39 15.30
CA PRO A 36 -25.76 -15.29 15.42
C PRO A 36 -24.53 -14.72 14.73
N GLN A 37 -23.36 -14.99 15.30
CA GLN A 37 -22.06 -14.58 14.76
C GLN A 37 -21.25 -15.82 14.41
N LEU A 38 -20.59 -15.81 13.26
CA LEU A 38 -19.77 -16.94 12.82
C LEU A 38 -18.33 -16.76 13.33
N PHE A 39 -17.83 -17.79 14.01
CA PHE A 39 -16.46 -17.86 14.50
C PHE A 39 -15.73 -19.08 13.94
N ILE A 40 -14.49 -18.89 13.52
CA ILE A 40 -13.53 -19.98 13.26
C ILE A 40 -12.59 -20.03 14.46
N ILE A 41 -12.70 -21.09 15.24
CA ILE A 41 -11.87 -21.33 16.43
C ILE A 41 -10.85 -22.46 16.20
N PRO A 42 -9.70 -22.43 16.89
CA PRO A 42 -8.74 -23.52 16.83
C PRO A 42 -9.35 -24.81 17.38
N GLN A 43 -9.14 -25.94 16.69
CA GLN A 43 -9.63 -27.25 17.14
C GLN A 43 -9.11 -27.66 18.53
N LYS A 44 -7.95 -27.15 18.92
CA LYS A 44 -7.32 -27.42 20.21
C LYS A 44 -7.86 -26.53 21.34
N ALA A 45 -8.75 -25.58 21.06
CA ALA A 45 -9.32 -24.72 22.10
C ALA A 45 -10.22 -25.55 23.03
N THR A 46 -10.04 -25.39 24.33
CA THR A 46 -10.78 -26.12 25.35
C THR A 46 -12.13 -25.46 25.65
N ARG A 47 -13.05 -26.19 26.31
CA ARG A 47 -14.36 -25.65 26.76
C ARG A 47 -14.24 -24.52 27.80
N GLU A 48 -13.08 -24.44 28.45
CA GLU A 48 -12.73 -23.36 29.37
C GLU A 48 -12.31 -22.07 28.65
N ALA A 49 -12.20 -22.09 27.32
CA ALA A 49 -11.84 -20.89 26.58
C ALA A 49 -12.90 -19.79 26.79
N ARG A 50 -12.42 -18.56 27.01
CA ARG A 50 -13.25 -17.38 27.25
C ARG A 50 -12.90 -16.27 26.29
N ILE A 51 -13.91 -15.54 25.85
CA ILE A 51 -13.72 -14.31 25.08
C ILE A 51 -13.49 -13.18 26.08
N VAL A 52 -12.30 -12.58 26.02
CA VAL A 52 -11.87 -11.50 26.91
C VAL A 52 -11.59 -10.23 26.11
N SER A 53 -11.81 -9.08 26.72
CA SER A 53 -11.45 -7.78 26.13
C SER A 53 -10.07 -7.38 26.64
N LEU A 54 -9.06 -7.31 25.76
CA LEU A 54 -7.70 -6.86 26.10
C LEU A 54 -7.33 -5.64 25.24
N PRO A 55 -6.41 -4.78 25.67
CA PRO A 55 -5.98 -3.64 24.87
C PRO A 55 -5.25 -4.10 23.61
N ASN A 56 -5.58 -3.49 22.48
CA ASN A 56 -4.85 -3.72 21.25
C ASN A 56 -3.42 -3.19 21.37
N PRO A 57 -2.40 -3.95 20.96
CA PRO A 57 -1.00 -3.58 21.18
C PRO A 57 -0.52 -2.37 20.38
N ARG A 58 -1.24 -1.98 19.31
CA ARG A 58 -0.88 -0.83 18.48
C ARG A 58 -1.52 0.48 18.93
N TYR A 59 -2.76 0.44 19.40
CA TYR A 59 -3.58 1.63 19.65
C TYR A 59 -4.26 1.65 21.02
N SER A 60 -4.00 0.66 21.87
CA SER A 60 -4.47 0.55 23.26
C SER A 60 -6.00 0.64 23.45
N LYS A 61 -6.78 0.41 22.40
CA LYS A 61 -8.25 0.31 22.50
C LYS A 61 -8.63 -1.13 22.80
N PRO A 62 -9.69 -1.38 23.59
CA PRO A 62 -10.16 -2.73 23.86
C PRO A 62 -10.52 -3.48 22.58
N THR A 63 -9.95 -4.67 22.40
CA THR A 63 -10.26 -5.62 21.34
C THR A 63 -10.51 -7.00 21.94
N ARG A 64 -11.33 -7.81 21.25
CA ARG A 64 -11.70 -9.15 21.73
C ARG A 64 -10.60 -10.16 21.39
N TYR A 65 -10.26 -10.99 22.36
CA TYR A 65 -9.35 -12.12 22.25
C TYR A 65 -10.03 -13.38 22.79
N LEU A 66 -9.65 -14.55 22.28
CA LEU A 66 -10.00 -15.83 22.86
C LEU A 66 -8.82 -16.28 23.73
N LEU A 67 -9.07 -16.39 25.02
CA LEU A 67 -8.11 -16.90 25.99
C LEU A 67 -8.39 -18.38 26.23
N CYS A 68 -7.40 -19.23 25.99
CA CYS A 68 -7.42 -20.63 26.40
C CYS A 68 -6.29 -20.89 27.39
N SER A 69 -6.62 -21.53 28.51
CA SER A 69 -5.67 -21.87 29.58
C SER A 69 -4.54 -22.79 29.12
N GLU A 70 -4.75 -23.60 28.08
CA GLU A 70 -3.77 -24.58 27.60
C GLU A 70 -3.07 -24.15 26.31
N THR A 71 -3.83 -23.60 25.35
CA THR A 71 -3.30 -23.32 24.01
C THR A 71 -2.86 -21.89 23.81
N GLY A 72 -3.15 -20.99 24.76
CA GLY A 72 -2.69 -19.61 24.79
C GLY A 72 -3.73 -18.60 24.33
N ILE A 73 -3.25 -17.49 23.77
CA ILE A 73 -4.08 -16.32 23.41
C ILE A 73 -4.27 -16.25 21.90
N TYR A 74 -5.50 -16.04 21.47
CA TYR A 74 -5.86 -15.87 20.06
C TYR A 74 -6.54 -14.52 19.85
N GLU A 75 -6.16 -13.82 18.79
CA GLU A 75 -6.81 -12.59 18.36
C GLU A 75 -7.93 -12.89 17.37
N PHE A 76 -9.03 -12.14 17.46
CA PHE A 76 -10.11 -12.23 16.47
C PHE A 76 -9.86 -11.27 15.31
N THR A 77 -9.62 -11.83 14.14
CA THR A 77 -9.58 -11.07 12.88
C THR A 77 -10.95 -11.10 12.22
N LYS A 78 -11.52 -9.92 11.96
CA LYS A 78 -12.81 -9.79 11.27
C LYS A 78 -12.62 -9.82 9.75
N VAL A 79 -13.16 -10.83 9.09
CA VAL A 79 -13.30 -10.91 7.63
C VAL A 79 -14.70 -10.40 7.28
N ALA A 80 -14.77 -9.18 6.78
CA ALA A 80 -16.01 -8.53 6.38
C ALA A 80 -16.12 -8.47 4.85
N ALA A 81 -17.33 -8.61 4.33
CA ALA A 81 -17.59 -8.38 2.92
C ALA A 81 -17.33 -6.90 2.55
N PRO A 82 -16.82 -6.61 1.34
CA PRO A 82 -16.71 -5.24 0.86
C PRO A 82 -18.08 -4.55 0.88
N LYS A 83 -18.14 -3.30 1.34
CA LYS A 83 -19.40 -2.51 1.39
C LYS A 83 -20.06 -2.36 0.01
N THR A 84 -19.29 -2.52 -1.06
CA THR A 84 -19.75 -2.45 -2.46
C THR A 84 -20.47 -3.71 -2.93
N THR A 85 -20.27 -4.85 -2.27
CA THR A 85 -20.91 -6.13 -2.59
C THR A 85 -21.50 -6.72 -1.31
N PRO A 86 -22.75 -6.38 -0.95
CA PRO A 86 -23.38 -6.90 0.25
C PRO A 86 -23.47 -8.42 0.18
N ARG A 87 -23.18 -9.08 1.30
CA ARG A 87 -23.24 -10.53 1.46
C ARG A 87 -23.92 -10.82 2.80
N SER A 88 -24.65 -11.93 2.85
CA SER A 88 -25.33 -12.48 4.02
C SER A 88 -24.92 -13.94 4.23
N TRP A 89 -25.13 -14.47 5.44
CA TRP A 89 -25.05 -15.91 5.70
C TRP A 89 -26.45 -16.49 5.88
N MET A 90 -26.65 -17.70 5.38
CA MET A 90 -27.75 -18.57 5.77
C MET A 90 -27.16 -19.64 6.67
N ILE A 91 -27.61 -19.67 7.91
CA ILE A 91 -27.11 -20.57 8.95
C ILE A 91 -28.23 -21.54 9.26
N GLU A 92 -27.95 -22.82 9.06
CA GLU A 92 -28.84 -23.90 9.46
C GLU A 92 -28.30 -24.49 10.76
N THR A 93 -29.06 -24.36 11.84
CA THR A 93 -28.74 -25.05 13.10
C THR A 93 -29.55 -26.32 13.16
N THR A 94 -28.89 -27.48 13.13
CA THR A 94 -29.53 -28.73 13.49
C THR A 94 -29.78 -28.71 15.00
N ALA A 95 -31.01 -29.06 15.42
CA ALA A 95 -31.47 -29.00 16.81
C ALA A 95 -30.73 -29.94 17.79
N CYS A 96 -29.54 -30.46 17.45
CA CYS A 96 -28.84 -31.49 18.21
C CYS A 96 -27.61 -31.01 18.99
N THR A 97 -27.37 -29.70 19.19
CA THR A 97 -26.22 -29.27 20.02
C THR A 97 -26.42 -27.93 20.73
N LEU A 98 -27.65 -27.63 21.14
CA LEU A 98 -27.92 -26.64 22.18
C LEU A 98 -28.69 -27.36 23.28
N GLU A 99 -28.24 -27.16 24.51
CA GLU A 99 -28.62 -27.90 25.71
C GLU A 99 -30.14 -28.16 25.80
N GLU A 100 -30.45 -29.38 26.23
CA GLU A 100 -31.77 -29.97 26.42
C GLU A 100 -32.76 -28.96 27.04
N THR A 101 -33.65 -28.42 26.21
CA THR A 101 -34.91 -27.88 26.70
C THR A 101 -35.95 -28.95 26.39
N ASP A 102 -36.41 -29.63 27.43
CA ASP A 102 -37.44 -30.68 27.40
C ASP A 102 -38.76 -30.15 26.85
N GLU A 103 -38.94 -30.10 25.53
CA GLU A 103 -40.25 -30.22 24.89
C GLU A 103 -40.12 -30.98 23.57
N LYS A 104 -40.91 -32.05 23.43
CA LYS A 104 -41.04 -32.85 22.22
C LYS A 104 -41.66 -32.00 21.12
N ASP A 105 -40.83 -31.38 20.30
CA ASP A 105 -41.26 -30.87 19.00
C ASP A 105 -40.36 -31.44 17.90
N GLU A 106 -41.00 -31.93 16.85
CA GLU A 106 -40.36 -32.53 15.68
C GLU A 106 -39.24 -31.63 15.15
N SER A 107 -38.12 -32.25 14.73
CA SER A 107 -36.88 -31.63 14.25
C SER A 107 -37.14 -30.48 13.25
N ARG A 108 -37.37 -29.29 13.79
CA ARG A 108 -37.61 -28.08 13.02
C ARG A 108 -36.23 -27.52 12.69
N LEU A 109 -35.81 -27.69 11.43
CA LEU A 109 -34.62 -27.05 10.91
C LEU A 109 -34.83 -25.54 11.03
N GLU A 110 -34.16 -24.91 12.00
CA GLU A 110 -34.19 -23.47 12.16
C GLU A 110 -33.08 -22.88 11.28
N ALA A 111 -33.49 -22.38 10.11
CA ALA A 111 -32.60 -21.66 9.20
C ALA A 111 -32.72 -20.16 9.48
N GLN A 112 -31.64 -19.55 9.94
CA GLN A 112 -31.55 -18.12 10.20
C GLN A 112 -30.69 -17.43 9.13
N VAL A 113 -31.15 -16.28 8.64
CA VAL A 113 -30.39 -15.45 7.69
C VAL A 113 -29.83 -14.25 8.43
N THR A 114 -28.52 -14.05 8.38
CA THR A 114 -27.86 -12.86 8.95
C THR A 114 -27.66 -11.79 7.89
N ASN A 115 -27.96 -10.54 8.22
CA ASN A 115 -27.70 -9.41 7.33
C ASN A 115 -26.19 -9.16 7.13
N SER A 116 -25.39 -9.42 8.16
CA SER A 116 -23.93 -9.31 8.08
C SER A 116 -23.29 -10.64 7.67
N ALA A 117 -22.46 -10.60 6.63
CA ALA A 117 -21.52 -11.68 6.29
C ALA A 117 -20.19 -11.58 7.05
N ASP A 118 -20.23 -11.12 8.29
CA ASP A 118 -19.03 -10.98 9.11
C ASP A 118 -18.58 -12.35 9.63
N LEU A 119 -17.33 -12.71 9.35
CA LEU A 119 -16.68 -13.93 9.83
C LEU A 119 -15.52 -13.57 10.74
N PHE A 120 -15.50 -14.11 11.96
CA PHE A 120 -14.43 -13.86 12.93
C PHE A 120 -13.49 -15.06 12.99
N VAL A 121 -12.20 -14.85 12.74
CA VAL A 121 -11.19 -15.91 12.76
C VAL A 121 -10.27 -15.71 13.96
N ALA A 122 -10.19 -16.72 14.84
CA ALA A 122 -9.27 -16.74 15.96
C ALA A 122 -7.88 -17.20 15.51
N THR A 123 -6.94 -16.27 15.40
CA THR A 123 -5.55 -16.53 15.01
C THR A 123 -4.63 -16.45 16.22
N ALA A 124 -3.67 -17.36 16.32
CA ALA A 124 -2.73 -17.37 17.46
C ALA A 124 -1.87 -16.11 17.43
N VAL A 125 -1.81 -15.40 18.56
CA VAL A 125 -1.00 -14.19 18.71
C VAL A 125 0.12 -14.45 19.73
N ASP A 126 1.29 -13.85 19.55
CA ASP A 126 2.31 -13.89 20.60
C ASP A 126 1.93 -12.93 21.73
N PRO A 127 1.80 -13.44 22.98
CA PRO A 127 1.53 -12.61 24.16
C PRO A 127 2.52 -11.45 24.35
N LEU A 128 3.74 -11.57 23.82
CA LEU A 128 4.73 -10.50 23.85
C LEU A 128 4.15 -9.17 23.35
N PHE A 129 3.38 -9.16 22.26
CA PHE A 129 2.87 -7.91 21.71
C PHE A 129 1.89 -7.21 22.65
N LEU A 130 1.12 -7.96 23.44
CA LEU A 130 0.21 -7.41 24.45
C LEU A 130 0.97 -6.71 25.59
N LEU A 131 2.18 -7.16 25.89
CA LEU A 131 3.04 -6.62 26.95
C LEU A 131 3.80 -5.36 26.53
N VAL A 132 4.23 -5.30 25.26
CA VAL A 132 5.09 -4.23 24.74
C VAL A 132 4.59 -2.81 25.09
N PRO A 133 3.29 -2.48 24.97
CA PRO A 133 2.78 -1.16 25.36
C PRO A 133 3.04 -0.78 26.82
N GLY A 134 2.93 -1.73 27.75
CA GLY A 134 3.20 -1.50 29.17
C GLY A 134 4.69 -1.42 29.46
N LEU A 135 5.49 -2.27 28.82
CA LEU A 135 6.95 -2.33 29.01
C LEU A 135 7.70 -1.06 28.58
N PHE A 136 7.19 -0.35 27.57
CA PHE A 136 7.76 0.94 27.17
C PHE A 136 7.43 2.06 28.16
N GLY A 137 6.38 1.89 28.96
CA GLY A 137 5.85 2.86 29.90
C GLY A 137 5.33 4.14 29.23
N THR A 138 4.82 5.05 30.05
CA THR A 138 4.50 6.43 29.68
C THR A 138 5.75 7.33 29.64
N ALA A 139 6.93 6.75 29.91
CA ALA A 139 8.18 7.46 30.03
C ALA A 139 8.59 8.07 28.69
N LYS A 140 8.77 9.39 28.69
CA LYS A 140 9.27 10.13 27.54
C LYS A 140 10.68 9.63 27.18
N PRO A 141 11.06 9.63 25.89
CA PRO A 141 12.33 9.07 25.38
C PRO A 141 13.60 9.79 25.89
N THR A 142 13.47 10.76 26.80
CA THR A 142 14.55 11.59 27.33
C THR A 142 15.05 11.14 28.70
N ASP A 143 14.33 10.26 29.42
CA ASP A 143 14.78 9.80 30.74
C ASP A 143 15.72 8.61 30.64
N THR A 144 16.93 8.81 31.12
CA THR A 144 18.12 8.02 30.79
C THR A 144 18.22 6.67 31.50
N LYS A 145 17.29 6.29 32.37
CA LYS A 145 17.27 4.95 33.00
C LYS A 145 15.84 4.51 33.26
N ARG A 146 15.28 3.63 32.42
CA ARG A 146 14.07 2.86 32.77
C ARG A 146 14.36 2.10 34.06
N LEU A 147 13.50 2.27 35.06
CA LEU A 147 13.59 1.56 36.34
C LEU A 147 13.28 0.08 36.14
N PHE A 148 13.85 -0.75 37.01
CA PHE A 148 13.44 -2.14 37.17
C PHE A 148 12.11 -2.15 37.92
N LEU A 149 11.08 -2.75 37.31
CA LEU A 149 9.72 -2.83 37.88
C LEU A 149 9.30 -4.29 38.01
N SER A 150 8.36 -4.56 38.92
CA SER A 150 7.82 -5.91 39.10
C SER A 150 7.01 -6.35 37.87
N SER A 151 6.72 -7.65 37.76
CA SER A 151 5.81 -8.14 36.71
C SER A 151 4.42 -7.50 36.81
N ASP A 152 3.93 -7.29 38.03
CA ASP A 152 2.59 -6.74 38.28
C ASP A 152 2.50 -5.27 37.87
N ASP A 153 3.55 -4.47 38.11
CA ASP A 153 3.59 -3.07 37.65
C ASP A 153 3.44 -2.97 36.13
N HIS A 154 4.08 -3.88 35.38
CA HIS A 154 3.96 -3.92 33.92
C HIS A 154 2.57 -4.36 33.47
N PHE A 155 1.95 -5.33 34.16
CA PHE A 155 0.58 -5.75 33.86
C PHE A 155 -0.44 -4.63 34.13
N ASP A 156 -0.27 -3.92 35.24
CA ASP A 156 -1.12 -2.80 35.61
C ASP A 156 -1.00 -1.64 34.62
N ALA A 157 0.21 -1.37 34.11
CA ALA A 157 0.44 -0.38 33.05
C ALA A 157 -0.26 -0.72 31.72
N VAL A 158 -0.48 -2.01 31.43
CA VAL A 158 -1.25 -2.46 30.26
C VAL A 158 -2.76 -2.46 30.55
N SER A 159 -3.15 -2.62 31.82
CA SER A 159 -4.56 -2.71 32.20
C SER A 159 -5.27 -1.37 32.00
N THR A 160 -6.40 -1.41 31.28
CA THR A 160 -7.34 -0.28 31.17
C THR A 160 -8.60 -0.64 31.94
N SER A 161 -9.37 0.35 32.41
CA SER A 161 -10.62 0.11 33.17
C SER A 161 -11.67 -0.76 32.45
N SER A 162 -11.56 -0.95 31.14
CA SER A 162 -12.41 -1.80 30.31
C SER A 162 -11.75 -3.12 29.88
N SER A 163 -10.56 -3.42 30.41
CA SER A 163 -9.77 -4.60 30.08
C SER A 163 -10.03 -5.72 31.09
N HIS A 164 -10.16 -6.95 30.60
CA HIS A 164 -10.26 -8.17 31.40
C HIS A 164 -8.86 -8.76 31.72
N MET A 165 -7.82 -7.91 31.74
CA MET A 165 -6.44 -8.36 32.00
C MET A 165 -6.29 -9.03 33.36
N SER A 166 -6.90 -8.47 34.42
CA SER A 166 -6.87 -9.04 35.77
C SER A 166 -7.54 -10.43 35.83
N GLU A 167 -8.60 -10.63 35.06
CA GLU A 167 -9.26 -11.95 34.94
C GLU A 167 -8.37 -12.94 34.18
N ALA A 168 -7.70 -12.50 33.11
CA ALA A 168 -6.76 -13.33 32.36
C ALA A 168 -5.56 -13.78 33.21
N LEU A 169 -5.08 -12.90 34.10
CA LEU A 169 -3.96 -13.17 35.02
C LEU A 169 -4.33 -14.07 36.20
N ARG A 170 -5.62 -14.25 36.50
CA ARG A 170 -6.08 -15.22 37.51
C ARG A 170 -5.71 -16.66 37.13
N CYS A 171 -5.56 -16.93 35.83
CA CYS A 171 -5.07 -18.22 35.35
C CYS A 171 -3.54 -18.31 35.48
N PRO A 172 -2.99 -19.22 36.31
CA PRO A 172 -1.54 -19.28 36.55
C PRO A 172 -0.75 -19.66 35.29
N LYS A 173 -1.32 -20.50 34.42
CA LYS A 173 -0.70 -20.87 33.12
C LYS A 173 -0.54 -19.65 32.21
N THR A 174 -1.57 -18.80 32.14
CA THR A 174 -1.54 -17.57 31.35
C THR A 174 -0.52 -16.60 31.93
N ARG A 175 -0.53 -16.40 33.25
CA ARG A 175 0.45 -15.53 33.92
C ARG A 175 1.90 -15.97 33.66
N ALA A 176 2.20 -17.25 33.86
CA ALA A 176 3.53 -17.82 33.58
C ALA A 176 3.93 -17.66 32.10
N LEU A 177 2.96 -17.78 31.18
CA LEU A 177 3.20 -17.52 29.76
C LEU A 177 3.60 -16.05 29.52
N LEU A 178 2.89 -15.07 30.08
CA LEU A 178 3.26 -13.66 29.91
C LEU A 178 4.62 -13.34 30.57
N GLU A 179 4.87 -13.82 31.78
CA GLU A 179 6.15 -13.62 32.49
C GLU A 179 7.33 -14.21 31.72
N SER A 180 7.20 -15.44 31.20
CA SER A 180 8.25 -16.07 30.38
C SER A 180 8.53 -15.29 29.09
N ARG A 181 7.51 -14.72 28.44
CA ARG A 181 7.71 -13.86 27.26
C ARG A 181 8.33 -12.52 27.63
N MET A 182 8.04 -11.99 28.82
CA MET A 182 8.63 -10.77 29.34
C MET A 182 10.13 -10.93 29.63
N GLU A 183 10.53 -12.04 30.26
CA GLU A 183 11.94 -12.37 30.54
C GLU A 183 12.82 -12.42 29.28
N VAL A 184 12.25 -12.86 28.16
CA VAL A 184 12.98 -12.94 26.88
C VAL A 184 13.33 -11.56 26.30
N VAL A 185 12.52 -10.53 26.60
CA VAL A 185 12.65 -9.18 26.04
C VAL A 185 13.24 -8.18 27.04
N CYS A 186 13.06 -8.42 28.33
CA CYS A 186 13.56 -7.58 29.40
C CYS A 186 14.93 -8.06 29.91
N ASP A 187 15.68 -7.16 30.53
CA ASP A 187 16.73 -7.50 31.47
C ASP A 187 16.07 -7.82 32.82
N THR A 188 16.44 -8.95 33.40
CA THR A 188 15.92 -9.42 34.68
C THR A 188 16.94 -9.24 35.78
N VAL A 189 16.48 -8.85 36.97
CA VAL A 189 17.27 -8.78 38.20
C VAL A 189 16.41 -9.37 39.32
N ASP A 190 16.99 -10.27 40.11
CA ASP A 190 16.32 -10.84 41.27
C ASP A 190 16.41 -9.86 42.45
N ALA A 191 15.27 -9.40 42.96
CA ALA A 191 15.16 -8.50 44.10
C ALA A 191 14.49 -9.22 45.28
N GLY A 192 15.22 -10.18 45.87
CA GLY A 192 14.69 -11.02 46.95
C GLY A 192 13.78 -12.12 46.40
N ASP A 193 12.48 -12.02 46.69
CA ASP A 193 11.48 -13.03 46.32
C ASP A 193 10.80 -12.75 44.97
N GLU A 194 11.05 -11.58 44.36
CA GLU A 194 10.44 -11.14 43.10
C GLU A 194 11.48 -10.85 42.01
N LYS A 195 11.12 -11.18 40.76
CA LYS A 195 11.89 -10.81 39.57
C LYS A 195 11.49 -9.41 39.12
N MET A 196 12.48 -8.55 38.96
CA MET A 196 12.29 -7.22 38.41
C MET A 196 12.72 -7.16 36.95
N TYR A 197 11.95 -6.46 36.13
CA TYR A 197 12.08 -6.42 34.68
C TYR A 197 12.32 -4.99 34.19
N ARG A 198 13.30 -4.85 33.29
CA ARG A 198 13.56 -3.62 32.54
C ARG A 198 13.62 -3.91 31.05
N LEU A 199 12.84 -3.20 30.24
CA LEU A 199 12.80 -3.41 28.79
C LEU A 199 14.18 -3.14 28.13
N SER A 200 14.70 -4.15 27.42
CA SER A 200 15.91 -4.04 26.61
C SER A 200 15.55 -3.91 25.13
N GLU A 201 15.83 -2.75 24.53
CA GLU A 201 15.47 -2.48 23.13
C GLU A 201 16.21 -3.40 22.17
N LYS A 202 17.46 -3.78 22.49
CA LYS A 202 18.25 -4.74 21.71
C LYS A 202 17.59 -6.12 21.68
N LYS A 203 17.19 -6.66 22.85
CA LYS A 203 16.50 -7.95 22.93
C LYS A 203 15.17 -7.91 22.19
N LEU A 204 14.42 -6.82 22.31
CA LEU A 204 13.14 -6.65 21.59
C LEU A 204 13.34 -6.69 20.07
N VAL A 205 14.31 -5.94 19.54
CA VAL A 205 14.62 -5.94 18.10
C VAL A 205 15.00 -7.35 17.64
N LEU A 206 15.86 -8.05 18.38
CA LEU A 206 16.26 -9.42 18.04
C LEU A 206 15.08 -10.39 18.02
N GLN A 207 14.15 -10.29 18.97
CA GLN A 207 12.95 -11.13 18.99
C GLN A 207 12.00 -10.83 17.82
N ILE A 208 11.78 -9.56 17.48
CA ILE A 208 10.97 -9.17 16.33
C ILE A 208 11.65 -9.62 15.03
N LEU A 209 12.98 -9.51 14.95
CA LEU A 209 13.76 -9.96 13.81
C LEU A 209 13.69 -11.49 13.66
N ALA A 210 13.79 -12.26 14.75
CA ALA A 210 13.60 -13.71 14.73
C ALA A 210 12.21 -14.10 14.20
N LYS A 211 11.16 -13.36 14.60
CA LYS A 211 9.80 -13.54 14.06
C LYS A 211 9.71 -13.16 12.59
N ALA A 212 10.33 -12.06 12.18
CA ALA A 212 10.36 -11.63 10.79
C ALA A 212 11.09 -12.67 9.92
N ARG A 213 12.19 -13.26 10.40
CA ARG A 213 12.88 -14.39 9.75
C ARG A 213 11.95 -15.58 9.59
N SER A 214 11.26 -15.99 10.66
CA SER A 214 10.31 -17.11 10.61
C SER A 214 9.16 -16.86 9.61
N MET A 215 8.66 -15.62 9.56
CA MET A 215 7.63 -15.22 8.60
C MET A 215 8.17 -15.21 7.17
N SER A 216 9.42 -14.76 6.97
CA SER A 216 10.06 -14.76 5.65
C SER A 216 10.38 -16.17 5.15
N SER A 217 10.77 -17.11 6.04
CA SER A 217 11.12 -18.48 5.68
C SER A 217 9.89 -19.35 5.41
N LYS A 218 8.78 -19.13 6.14
CA LYS A 218 7.48 -19.78 5.87
C LYS A 218 6.76 -19.20 4.65
N GLY A 219 7.31 -18.14 4.07
CA GLY A 219 6.74 -17.43 2.93
C GLY A 219 5.80 -16.30 3.36
N LEU A 220 5.97 -15.13 2.75
CA LEU A 220 4.98 -14.05 2.80
C LEU A 220 3.77 -14.44 1.92
N PRO A 221 2.56 -13.95 2.23
CA PRO A 221 1.41 -14.13 1.34
C PRO A 221 1.73 -13.66 -0.09
N ALA A 222 1.27 -14.38 -1.10
CA ALA A 222 1.60 -14.10 -2.51
C ALA A 222 1.32 -12.64 -2.90
N SER A 223 0.19 -12.09 -2.44
CA SER A 223 -0.18 -10.69 -2.67
C SER A 223 0.77 -9.68 -2.04
N MET A 224 1.42 -10.03 -0.92
CA MET A 224 2.45 -9.20 -0.30
C MET A 224 3.80 -9.32 -1.00
N ASP A 225 4.20 -10.54 -1.37
CA ASP A 225 5.46 -10.78 -2.10
C ASP A 225 5.44 -10.05 -3.45
N GLU A 226 4.34 -10.12 -4.19
CA GLU A 226 4.20 -9.43 -5.47
C GLU A 226 4.27 -7.90 -5.32
N LYS A 227 3.50 -7.33 -4.38
CA LYS A 227 3.37 -5.87 -4.25
C LYS A 227 4.57 -5.20 -3.60
N PHE A 228 5.17 -5.83 -2.59
CA PHE A 228 6.19 -5.19 -1.75
C PHE A 228 7.61 -5.74 -1.97
N VAL A 229 7.75 -6.91 -2.58
CA VAL A 229 9.05 -7.50 -2.90
C VAL A 229 9.30 -7.40 -4.39
N LYS A 230 8.54 -8.13 -5.22
CA LYS A 230 8.77 -8.20 -6.68
C LYS A 230 8.63 -6.85 -7.36
N LYS A 231 7.50 -6.16 -7.20
CA LYS A 231 7.24 -4.85 -7.83
C LYS A 231 8.24 -3.77 -7.39
N VAL A 232 8.74 -3.84 -6.15
CA VAL A 232 9.71 -2.87 -5.63
C VAL A 232 11.09 -3.10 -6.26
N LEU A 233 11.47 -4.37 -6.43
CA LEU A 233 12.75 -4.80 -7.00
C LEU A 233 12.75 -4.86 -8.55
N GLU A 234 11.59 -4.73 -9.20
CA GLU A 234 11.48 -4.77 -10.65
C GLU A 234 12.06 -3.50 -11.30
N ALA A 235 12.99 -3.71 -12.24
CA ALA A 235 13.61 -2.64 -13.01
C ALA A 235 12.67 -2.11 -14.11
N PRO A 236 12.71 -0.80 -14.44
CA PRO A 236 11.92 -0.26 -15.54
C PRO A 236 12.35 -0.83 -16.90
N ILE A 237 11.41 -1.50 -17.58
CA ILE A 237 11.61 -2.20 -18.87
C ILE A 237 12.23 -1.30 -19.96
N GLN A 238 12.00 0.02 -19.92
CA GLN A 238 12.45 0.92 -20.99
C GLN A 238 13.94 1.30 -20.95
N VAL A 239 14.64 1.13 -19.81
CA VAL A 239 16.08 1.47 -19.72
C VAL A 239 16.96 0.31 -20.19
N GLN A 240 16.43 -0.93 -20.14
CA GLN A 240 17.16 -2.09 -20.63
C GLN A 240 17.37 -2.05 -22.14
N LYS A 241 16.44 -1.45 -22.89
CA LYS A 241 16.61 -1.28 -24.34
C LYS A 241 17.71 -0.28 -24.69
N SER A 242 17.93 0.76 -23.88
CA SER A 242 19.00 1.74 -24.09
C SER A 242 20.37 1.27 -23.59
N GLN A 243 20.44 0.41 -22.56
CA GLN A 243 21.69 -0.23 -22.15
C GLN A 243 22.13 -1.35 -23.10
N ALA A 244 21.21 -2.15 -23.65
CA ALA A 244 21.54 -3.13 -24.68
C ALA A 244 22.15 -2.46 -25.93
N VAL A 245 21.60 -1.32 -26.35
CA VAL A 245 22.11 -0.54 -27.49
C VAL A 245 23.51 0.04 -27.21
N LYS A 246 23.89 0.29 -25.95
CA LYS A 246 25.21 0.85 -25.61
C LYS A 246 26.32 -0.21 -25.59
N VAL A 247 25.97 -1.49 -25.49
CA VAL A 247 26.94 -2.61 -25.56
C VAL A 247 27.24 -2.99 -27.01
N GLU A 248 26.30 -2.83 -27.94
CA GLU A 248 26.52 -3.15 -29.36
C GLU A 248 27.40 -2.12 -30.11
N VAL A 249 27.51 -0.88 -29.63
CA VAL A 249 28.30 0.18 -30.30
C VAL A 249 29.81 0.06 -30.02
N ALA A 250 30.25 -0.76 -29.06
CA ALA A 250 31.66 -0.91 -28.73
C ALA A 250 32.37 -2.10 -29.43
N ALA A 251 31.65 -2.92 -30.21
CA ALA A 251 32.19 -4.18 -30.73
C ALA A 251 32.53 -4.21 -32.24
N ASN A 252 32.17 -3.19 -33.04
CA ASN A 252 32.41 -3.23 -34.49
C ASN A 252 33.33 -2.10 -34.97
N THR A 253 34.64 -2.35 -34.91
CA THR A 253 35.62 -1.71 -35.79
C THR A 253 36.54 -2.79 -36.35
N ALA A 254 36.12 -3.42 -37.46
CA ALA A 254 37.01 -3.96 -38.49
C ALA A 254 36.18 -4.45 -39.70
N ASN A 255 36.61 -4.03 -40.88
CA ASN A 255 36.40 -4.62 -42.20
C ASN A 255 35.16 -4.20 -43.02
N THR A 256 35.36 -3.10 -43.74
CA THR A 256 35.24 -2.95 -45.21
C THR A 256 34.57 -4.09 -45.99
N SER A 257 33.38 -3.81 -46.55
CA SER A 257 33.12 -3.81 -48.02
C SER A 257 31.61 -3.62 -48.32
N THR A 258 31.30 -2.62 -49.14
CA THR A 258 30.03 -2.42 -49.87
C THR A 258 30.31 -2.59 -51.39
N PRO A 259 29.33 -2.60 -52.33
CA PRO A 259 27.86 -2.76 -52.22
C PRO A 259 27.23 -3.67 -53.32
N SER A 260 25.95 -4.04 -53.17
CA SER A 260 25.00 -4.15 -54.31
C SER A 260 23.54 -4.28 -53.85
N ASN A 261 22.72 -3.27 -54.21
CA ASN A 261 21.40 -3.32 -54.90
C ASN A 261 20.72 -4.71 -55.04
N GLU A 262 19.40 -4.95 -54.88
CA GLU A 262 18.22 -4.16 -55.27
C GLU A 262 16.95 -4.48 -54.44
N THR A 263 16.03 -3.52 -54.52
CA THR A 263 14.55 -3.49 -54.41
C THR A 263 13.70 -4.75 -54.67
N GLY A 264 12.52 -4.80 -54.01
CA GLY A 264 11.34 -5.62 -54.35
C GLY A 264 10.45 -5.90 -53.12
N GLU A 265 9.68 -4.92 -52.63
CA GLU A 265 8.22 -4.76 -52.86
C GLU A 265 7.35 -6.04 -52.87
N SER A 266 6.40 -6.05 -51.92
CA SER A 266 5.00 -6.47 -52.06
C SER A 266 4.67 -7.97 -52.20
N GLN A 267 3.91 -8.54 -51.25
CA GLN A 267 2.45 -8.51 -51.26
C GLN A 267 1.83 -9.32 -50.09
N SER A 268 0.77 -8.71 -49.55
CA SER A 268 -0.23 -9.23 -48.63
C SER A 268 -1.07 -10.39 -49.18
N SER A 269 -1.58 -11.28 -48.32
CA SER A 269 -3.02 -11.66 -48.17
C SER A 269 -3.19 -12.88 -47.23
N VAL A 270 -3.87 -12.73 -46.08
CA VAL A 270 -5.29 -13.09 -45.79
C VAL A 270 -5.48 -14.62 -45.63
N SER A 271 -5.54 -15.13 -44.40
CA SER A 271 -6.75 -15.46 -43.59
C SER A 271 -7.27 -16.90 -43.81
N THR A 272 -7.40 -17.70 -42.74
CA THR A 272 -8.69 -18.18 -42.19
C THR A 272 -8.54 -19.32 -41.15
N VAL A 273 -9.08 -19.04 -39.96
CA VAL A 273 -9.86 -19.82 -38.97
C VAL A 273 -10.02 -21.36 -39.02
N ASP A 274 -9.87 -21.92 -37.80
CA ASP A 274 -10.65 -22.95 -37.08
C ASP A 274 -10.80 -24.39 -37.62
N SER A 275 -10.33 -25.38 -36.83
CA SER A 275 -11.21 -26.27 -36.02
C SER A 275 -10.49 -27.48 -35.38
N LYS A 276 -10.50 -27.50 -34.03
CA LYS A 276 -11.03 -28.55 -33.13
C LYS A 276 -10.60 -30.04 -33.23
N ALA A 277 -9.82 -30.44 -32.22
CA ALA A 277 -10.00 -31.55 -31.24
C ALA A 277 -9.75 -33.05 -31.55
N SER A 278 -9.10 -33.66 -30.53
CA SER A 278 -9.07 -35.07 -30.08
C SER A 278 -8.22 -36.07 -30.90
N ALA A 279 -7.59 -37.11 -30.35
CA ALA A 279 -7.14 -37.52 -29.01
C ALA A 279 -6.36 -38.85 -29.21
N THR A 280 -5.34 -39.10 -28.39
CA THR A 280 -4.76 -40.41 -27.97
C THR A 280 -4.14 -41.41 -28.97
N SER A 281 -2.83 -41.67 -28.82
CA SER A 281 -2.16 -42.98 -28.60
C SER A 281 -0.62 -42.79 -28.72
N ASN A 282 0.16 -42.91 -27.65
CA ASN A 282 0.80 -44.10 -27.04
C ASN A 282 2.12 -44.59 -27.71
N VAL A 283 3.19 -44.47 -26.90
CA VAL A 283 4.38 -45.35 -26.73
C VAL A 283 5.60 -45.21 -27.66
N SER A 284 6.66 -44.65 -27.06
CA SER A 284 8.10 -44.99 -27.03
C SER A 284 8.84 -45.53 -28.27
N THR A 285 9.97 -44.89 -28.60
CA THR A 285 11.28 -45.54 -28.81
C THR A 285 12.42 -44.50 -28.81
N ALA A 286 13.64 -45.00 -28.57
CA ALA A 286 14.76 -44.31 -27.95
C ALA A 286 15.69 -43.50 -28.89
N ALA A 287 16.34 -42.52 -28.25
CA ALA A 287 17.65 -41.88 -28.48
C ALA A 287 18.38 -42.05 -29.83
N THR A 288 18.64 -40.91 -30.50
CA THR A 288 19.93 -40.56 -31.12
C THR A 288 20.12 -39.04 -31.13
N SER A 289 21.37 -38.65 -31.04
CA SER A 289 21.92 -37.35 -30.66
C SER A 289 22.30 -36.42 -31.84
N VAL A 290 22.52 -35.15 -31.48
CA VAL A 290 23.33 -34.04 -32.05
C VAL A 290 22.82 -33.11 -33.18
N ASP A 291 22.89 -31.82 -32.81
CA ASP A 291 23.15 -30.55 -33.55
C ASP A 291 22.07 -29.81 -34.37
N GLY A 292 21.87 -28.53 -34.00
CA GLY A 292 21.47 -27.44 -34.91
C GLY A 292 20.38 -26.47 -34.41
N GLU A 293 20.79 -25.28 -33.94
CA GLU A 293 20.13 -23.95 -33.96
C GLU A 293 18.72 -23.78 -33.32
N VAL A 294 18.59 -23.12 -32.17
CA VAL A 294 18.44 -21.65 -31.95
C VAL A 294 17.26 -21.01 -32.70
N ALA A 295 16.11 -20.93 -32.02
CA ALA A 295 15.06 -19.89 -32.04
C ALA A 295 13.93 -20.39 -31.09
N GLU A 296 13.43 -19.72 -30.06
CA GLU A 296 13.22 -18.28 -29.83
C GLU A 296 13.48 -17.93 -28.34
N GLU A 297 14.59 -17.25 -28.07
CA GLU A 297 14.60 -16.18 -27.09
C GLU A 297 13.80 -15.02 -27.68
N THR A 298 12.89 -14.38 -26.91
CA THR A 298 12.60 -12.92 -26.98
C THR A 298 11.38 -12.52 -26.13
N VAL A 299 11.50 -12.57 -24.79
CA VAL A 299 10.92 -11.51 -23.92
C VAL A 299 11.87 -11.27 -22.74
N VAL A 300 12.88 -10.45 -23.01
CA VAL A 300 13.57 -9.50 -22.10
C VAL A 300 13.80 -9.99 -20.67
N SER A 301 15.01 -10.48 -20.43
CA SER A 301 15.63 -10.63 -19.11
C SER A 301 15.58 -9.29 -18.35
N ALA A 302 14.52 -9.11 -17.56
CA ALA A 302 14.53 -8.17 -16.47
C ALA A 302 15.76 -8.47 -15.61
N ILE A 303 16.56 -7.45 -15.27
CA ILE A 303 17.60 -7.54 -14.23
C ILE A 303 16.94 -8.16 -12.99
N GLN A 304 17.06 -9.47 -12.84
CA GLN A 304 16.41 -10.19 -11.76
C GLN A 304 17.25 -9.90 -10.53
N ALA A 305 16.65 -9.21 -9.56
CA ALA A 305 17.31 -8.93 -8.29
C ALA A 305 17.89 -10.24 -7.72
N SER A 306 19.13 -10.19 -7.22
CA SER A 306 19.77 -11.39 -6.70
C SER A 306 18.90 -12.03 -5.62
N ALA A 307 19.00 -13.35 -5.48
CA ALA A 307 18.21 -14.10 -4.50
C ALA A 307 18.44 -13.55 -3.07
N GLU A 308 19.66 -13.09 -2.79
CA GLU A 308 20.05 -12.43 -1.54
C GLU A 308 19.30 -11.11 -1.32
N VAL A 309 19.30 -10.19 -2.29
CA VAL A 309 18.58 -8.90 -2.19
C VAL A 309 17.07 -9.12 -2.03
N THR A 310 16.52 -10.13 -2.70
CA THR A 310 15.12 -10.53 -2.56
C THR A 310 14.82 -11.03 -1.14
N SER A 311 15.71 -11.83 -0.55
CA SER A 311 15.58 -12.32 0.83
C SER A 311 15.67 -11.19 1.86
N LEU A 312 16.56 -10.22 1.67
CA LEU A 312 16.70 -9.04 2.51
C LEU A 312 15.46 -8.14 2.42
N GLN A 313 14.92 -7.94 1.22
CA GLN A 313 13.69 -7.18 1.02
C GLN A 313 12.50 -7.89 1.69
N ARG A 314 12.39 -9.21 1.57
CA ARG A 314 11.36 -10.01 2.28
C ARG A 314 11.47 -9.82 3.79
N LEU A 315 12.68 -9.85 4.34
CA LEU A 315 12.91 -9.63 5.76
C LEU A 315 12.51 -8.22 6.21
N LYS A 316 12.90 -7.18 5.44
CA LYS A 316 12.54 -5.78 5.70
C LYS A 316 11.03 -5.54 5.65
N VAL A 317 10.35 -6.12 4.66
CA VAL A 317 8.89 -6.09 4.52
C VAL A 317 8.22 -6.82 5.69
N ALA A 318 8.73 -8.00 6.05
CA ALA A 318 8.22 -8.79 7.17
C ALA A 318 8.33 -8.03 8.51
N PHE A 319 9.49 -7.45 8.79
CA PHE A 319 9.71 -6.63 9.97
C PHE A 319 8.78 -5.42 9.99
N SER A 320 8.68 -4.68 8.87
CA SER A 320 7.80 -3.53 8.78
C SER A 320 6.32 -3.90 8.94
N PHE A 321 5.90 -5.07 8.44
CA PHE A 321 4.55 -5.58 8.62
C PHE A 321 4.24 -5.80 10.11
N ILE A 322 5.11 -6.53 10.82
CA ILE A 322 4.94 -6.78 12.27
C ILE A 322 4.86 -5.47 13.04
N CYS A 323 5.77 -4.52 12.78
CA CYS A 323 5.74 -3.21 13.42
C CYS A 323 4.47 -2.42 13.08
N SER A 324 3.96 -2.52 11.86
CA SER A 324 2.75 -1.81 11.45
C SER A 324 1.47 -2.42 12.02
N SER A 325 1.46 -3.71 12.32
CA SER A 325 0.27 -4.43 12.79
C SER A 325 0.19 -4.43 14.32
N TYR A 326 1.30 -4.66 15.02
CA TYR A 326 1.32 -4.98 16.45
C TYR A 326 2.09 -4.02 17.33
N VAL A 327 2.76 -2.99 16.78
CA VAL A 327 3.59 -2.06 17.56
C VAL A 327 3.05 -0.63 17.40
N ALA A 328 2.99 0.12 18.50
CA ALA A 328 2.55 1.52 18.44
C ALA A 328 3.51 2.37 17.57
N PRO A 329 3.00 3.38 16.82
CA PRO A 329 3.78 4.09 15.81
C PRO A 329 5.08 4.73 16.34
N GLY A 330 5.07 5.31 17.55
CA GLY A 330 6.26 5.91 18.16
C GLY A 330 7.37 4.88 18.41
N MET A 331 7.00 3.69 18.89
CA MET A 331 7.95 2.60 19.14
C MET A 331 8.45 1.98 17.84
N ALA A 332 7.59 1.87 16.83
CA ALA A 332 7.97 1.36 15.51
C ALA A 332 9.09 2.20 14.86
N LEU A 333 9.13 3.52 15.09
CA LEU A 333 10.22 4.38 14.60
C LEU A 333 11.55 4.07 15.31
N ILE A 334 11.53 3.89 16.63
CA ILE A 334 12.71 3.53 17.42
C ILE A 334 13.26 2.18 16.95
N LEU A 335 12.39 1.17 16.82
CA LEU A 335 12.79 -0.17 16.36
C LEU A 335 13.34 -0.17 14.94
N LYS A 336 12.77 0.64 14.03
CA LYS A 336 13.30 0.79 12.67
C LYS A 336 14.68 1.45 12.64
N LYS A 337 14.93 2.42 13.54
CA LYS A 337 16.25 3.04 13.69
C LYS A 337 17.27 2.02 14.19
N LEU A 338 16.93 1.27 15.23
CA LEU A 338 17.79 0.22 15.79
C LEU A 338 18.02 -0.95 14.83
N LEU A 339 17.10 -1.21 13.90
CA LEU A 339 17.30 -2.22 12.86
C LEU A 339 18.39 -1.79 11.85
N ALA A 340 18.49 -0.48 11.57
CA ALA A 340 19.53 0.07 10.70
C ALA A 340 20.93 0.00 11.34
N ASP A 341 21.00 -0.04 12.67
CA ASP A 341 22.26 -0.23 13.39
C ASP A 341 22.73 -1.69 13.28
N LYS A 342 23.79 -1.90 12.50
CA LYS A 342 24.39 -3.22 12.20
C LYS A 342 24.75 -4.02 13.45
N GLU A 343 25.21 -3.35 14.51
CA GLU A 343 25.59 -3.99 15.78
C GLU A 343 24.40 -4.62 16.52
N THR A 344 23.19 -4.07 16.34
CA THR A 344 22.01 -4.51 17.08
C THR A 344 21.20 -5.55 16.30
N SER A 345 21.13 -5.41 14.97
CA SER A 345 20.35 -6.30 14.11
C SER A 345 21.14 -7.54 13.65
N GLY A 346 22.47 -7.44 13.56
CA GLY A 346 23.32 -8.51 13.02
C GLY A 346 23.02 -8.87 11.56
N VAL A 347 22.28 -8.03 10.84
CA VAL A 347 21.93 -8.20 9.42
C VAL A 347 22.34 -6.94 8.68
N ASP A 348 23.08 -7.14 7.59
CA ASP A 348 23.49 -6.05 6.72
C ASP A 348 22.43 -5.77 5.65
N PHE A 349 21.82 -4.58 5.71
CA PHE A 349 20.86 -4.13 4.70
C PHE A 349 21.50 -3.25 3.61
N SER A 350 22.82 -2.97 3.68
CA SER A 350 23.53 -2.15 2.68
C SER A 350 23.37 -2.66 1.24
N PRO A 351 23.48 -3.98 0.94
CA PRO A 351 23.30 -4.47 -0.43
C PRO A 351 21.90 -4.18 -1.00
N LEU A 352 20.88 -4.23 -0.14
CA LEU A 352 19.51 -3.92 -0.51
C LEU A 352 19.35 -2.41 -0.75
N ASP A 353 19.88 -1.57 0.14
CA ASP A 353 19.74 -0.12 0.02
C ASP A 353 20.51 0.41 -1.20
N GLU A 354 21.71 -0.12 -1.49
CA GLU A 354 22.46 0.18 -2.71
C GLU A 354 21.68 -0.20 -3.97
N TYR A 355 21.10 -1.41 -4.01
CA TYR A 355 20.30 -1.86 -5.14
C TYR A 355 19.04 -1.00 -5.33
N VAL A 356 18.37 -0.61 -4.25
CA VAL A 356 17.21 0.28 -4.30
C VAL A 356 17.61 1.68 -4.80
N VAL A 357 18.78 2.20 -4.41
CA VAL A 357 19.32 3.47 -4.93
C VAL A 357 19.64 3.37 -6.42
N GLN A 358 20.19 2.26 -6.89
CA GLN A 358 20.41 2.03 -8.32
C GLN A 358 19.08 1.97 -9.08
N LEU A 359 18.06 1.29 -8.55
CA LEU A 359 16.73 1.24 -9.14
C LEU A 359 16.04 2.60 -9.19
N THR A 360 16.18 3.44 -8.16
CA THR A 360 15.60 4.79 -8.19
C THR A 360 16.31 5.67 -9.22
N LYS A 361 17.63 5.54 -9.36
CA LYS A 361 18.39 6.20 -10.42
C LYS A 361 17.93 5.76 -11.82
N LEU A 362 17.78 4.45 -12.05
CA LEU A 362 17.26 3.91 -13.31
C LEU A 362 15.82 4.37 -13.58
N ARG A 363 14.96 4.44 -12.56
CA ARG A 363 13.59 4.98 -12.67
C ARG A 363 13.59 6.46 -13.04
N ALA A 364 14.47 7.26 -12.44
CA ALA A 364 14.61 8.67 -12.75
C ALA A 364 15.15 8.89 -14.18
N GLU A 365 16.15 8.10 -14.58
CA GLU A 365 16.69 8.11 -15.95
C GLU A 365 15.60 7.75 -16.97
N ALA A 366 14.85 6.65 -16.74
CA ALA A 366 13.72 6.26 -17.58
C ALA A 366 12.67 7.36 -17.72
N ALA A 367 12.30 8.01 -16.61
CA ALA A 367 11.32 9.08 -16.60
C ALA A 367 11.82 10.30 -17.39
N SER A 368 13.12 10.63 -17.28
CA SER A 368 13.73 11.72 -18.06
C SER A 368 13.81 11.40 -19.56
N SER A 369 14.13 10.15 -19.93
CA SER A 369 14.16 9.71 -21.33
C SER A 369 12.78 9.70 -21.97
N ARG A 370 11.73 9.29 -21.23
CA ARG A 370 10.34 9.43 -21.68
C ARG A 370 9.98 10.89 -21.93
N SER A 371 10.33 11.77 -20.99
CA SER A 371 10.08 13.20 -21.14
C SER A 371 10.77 13.75 -22.40
N MET A 372 12.04 13.42 -22.65
CA MET A 372 12.76 13.87 -23.85
C MET A 372 12.24 13.25 -25.17
N ALA A 373 11.82 11.98 -25.16
CA ALA A 373 11.25 11.32 -26.34
C ALA A 373 9.86 11.87 -26.71
N ASP A 374 9.04 12.24 -25.73
CA ASP A 374 7.73 12.87 -25.96
C ASP A 374 7.85 14.31 -26.49
N TYR A 375 8.94 15.04 -26.18
CA TYR A 375 9.22 16.34 -26.81
C TYR A 375 9.70 16.20 -28.27
N SER A 376 10.40 15.12 -28.63
CA SER A 376 10.92 14.91 -29.99
C SER A 376 9.82 14.62 -31.02
N ARG A 377 8.75 13.91 -30.66
CA ARG A 377 7.66 13.56 -31.60
C ARG A 377 6.63 14.67 -31.86
N LYS A 378 6.66 15.77 -31.08
CA LYS A 378 5.69 16.87 -31.23
C LYS A 378 6.26 18.20 -31.74
N ARG A 379 7.58 18.38 -31.82
CA ARG A 379 8.17 19.67 -32.23
C ARG A 379 8.69 19.78 -33.67
N MET A 380 8.89 18.69 -34.39
CA MET A 380 9.39 18.79 -35.76
C MET A 380 8.34 19.31 -36.78
N LEU A 381 7.08 19.50 -36.37
CA LEU A 381 6.01 20.01 -37.25
C LEU A 381 5.50 21.41 -36.86
N ASP A 382 5.84 21.94 -35.68
CA ASP A 382 5.23 23.18 -35.16
C ASP A 382 6.26 24.26 -34.77
N GLU A 383 7.58 23.96 -34.69
CA GLU A 383 8.56 25.01 -34.38
C GLU A 383 8.69 26.07 -35.49
N GLU A 384 8.55 25.70 -36.77
CA GLU A 384 8.56 26.66 -37.88
C GLU A 384 7.25 27.49 -37.95
N GLU A 385 6.11 26.92 -37.55
CA GLU A 385 4.81 27.62 -37.55
C GLU A 385 4.59 28.46 -36.28
N GLU A 386 5.11 28.04 -35.12
CA GLU A 386 5.10 28.82 -33.88
C GLU A 386 6.10 29.98 -33.91
N GLU A 387 7.29 29.85 -34.51
CA GLU A 387 8.18 31.00 -34.75
C GLU A 387 7.51 32.03 -35.67
N ALA A 388 6.86 31.58 -36.74
CA ALA A 388 6.12 32.46 -37.64
C ALA A 388 4.94 33.16 -36.93
N ARG A 389 4.22 32.48 -36.03
CA ARG A 389 3.13 33.10 -35.23
C ARG A 389 3.66 34.03 -34.13
N ALA A 390 4.80 33.72 -33.51
CA ALA A 390 5.44 34.56 -32.50
C ALA A 390 5.99 35.86 -33.10
N GLU A 391 6.63 35.79 -34.28
CA GLU A 391 7.05 36.98 -35.02
C GLU A 391 5.86 37.83 -35.47
N LYS A 392 4.77 37.19 -35.93
CA LYS A 392 3.56 37.90 -36.36
C LYS A 392 2.84 38.57 -35.17
N LYS A 393 2.83 37.94 -33.99
CA LYS A 393 2.33 38.56 -32.74
C LYS A 393 3.20 39.74 -32.33
N ARG A 394 4.54 39.62 -32.43
CA ARG A 394 5.47 40.71 -32.08
C ARG A 394 5.35 41.90 -33.04
N LYS A 395 5.17 41.66 -34.35
CA LYS A 395 4.88 42.71 -35.35
C LYS A 395 3.51 43.38 -35.11
N MET A 396 2.48 42.61 -34.77
CA MET A 396 1.16 43.18 -34.44
C MET A 396 1.15 43.98 -33.13
N GLU A 397 1.94 43.59 -32.14
CA GLU A 397 2.07 44.35 -30.89
C GLU A 397 2.85 45.65 -31.11
N GLU A 398 3.88 45.63 -31.96
CA GLU A 398 4.63 46.83 -32.35
C GLU A 398 3.76 47.81 -33.15
N GLU A 399 2.93 47.33 -34.08
CA GLU A 399 1.96 48.17 -34.79
C GLU A 399 0.89 48.73 -33.85
N LYS A 400 0.40 47.95 -32.88
CA LYS A 400 -0.55 48.44 -31.88
C LYS A 400 0.09 49.51 -30.99
N LYS A 401 1.37 49.37 -30.61
CA LYS A 401 2.11 50.41 -29.87
C LYS A 401 2.27 51.68 -30.72
N LYS A 402 2.59 51.58 -32.00
CA LYS A 402 2.64 52.73 -32.93
C LYS A 402 1.27 53.43 -33.09
N LYS A 403 0.17 52.67 -33.15
CA LYS A 403 -1.21 53.20 -33.20
C LYS A 403 -1.68 53.78 -31.85
N ALA A 404 -1.13 53.31 -30.73
CA ALA A 404 -1.42 53.82 -29.39
C ALA A 404 -0.61 55.07 -29.03
N SER A 405 0.63 55.20 -29.52
CA SER A 405 1.46 56.40 -29.30
C SER A 405 1.04 57.61 -30.14
N GLN A 406 0.10 57.43 -31.07
CA GLN A 406 -0.40 58.50 -31.92
C GLN A 406 -1.52 59.27 -31.20
N THR A 407 -1.24 60.55 -30.89
CA THR A 407 -2.16 61.45 -30.19
C THR A 407 -3.43 61.73 -31.00
N ARG A 408 -4.53 62.05 -30.29
CA ARG A 408 -5.86 62.29 -30.90
C ARG A 408 -5.84 63.35 -32.01
N GLY A 409 -4.97 64.36 -31.91
CA GLY A 409 -4.78 65.39 -32.93
C GLY A 409 -4.24 64.84 -34.26
N VAL A 410 -3.27 63.92 -34.23
CA VAL A 410 -2.71 63.32 -35.44
C VAL A 410 -3.71 62.36 -36.10
N LYS A 411 -4.53 61.66 -35.31
CA LYS A 411 -5.64 60.83 -35.83
C LYS A 411 -6.77 61.67 -36.47
N ALA A 412 -7.00 62.89 -36.00
CA ALA A 412 -7.97 63.80 -36.59
C ALA A 412 -7.43 64.42 -37.90
N LEU A 413 -6.13 64.75 -37.96
CA LEU A 413 -5.47 65.25 -39.17
C LEU A 413 -5.44 64.21 -40.31
N GLY A 414 -5.23 62.93 -40.00
CA GLY A 414 -5.26 61.85 -41.00
C GLY A 414 -6.64 61.53 -41.58
N LYS A 415 -7.73 62.02 -40.97
CA LYS A 415 -9.10 61.87 -41.48
C LYS A 415 -9.54 63.00 -42.39
N VAL A 416 -8.74 64.05 -42.54
CA VAL A 416 -9.04 65.15 -43.45
C VAL A 416 -8.67 64.71 -44.87
N ASN A 417 -9.59 64.89 -45.82
CA ASN A 417 -9.35 64.51 -47.20
C ASN A 417 -8.34 65.45 -47.85
N THR A 418 -7.08 65.02 -47.99
CA THR A 418 -5.99 65.84 -48.55
C THR A 418 -5.97 65.87 -50.09
N THR A 419 -6.95 65.27 -50.77
CA THR A 419 -7.06 65.32 -52.22
C THR A 419 -7.44 66.73 -52.67
N GLY A 420 -6.50 67.45 -53.29
CA GLY A 420 -6.70 68.80 -53.83
C GLY A 420 -5.94 69.92 -53.11
N MET A 421 -5.31 69.65 -51.96
CA MET A 421 -4.39 70.61 -51.31
C MET A 421 -2.98 70.51 -51.90
N LYS A 422 -2.42 71.64 -52.34
CA LYS A 422 -1.05 71.74 -52.85
C LYS A 422 -0.06 71.49 -51.71
N LYS A 423 0.90 70.58 -51.89
CA LYS A 423 1.86 70.23 -50.83
C LYS A 423 2.79 71.42 -50.59
N MET A 424 3.15 71.68 -49.33
CA MET A 424 4.09 72.75 -48.96
C MET A 424 5.44 72.66 -49.68
N SER A 425 5.85 71.45 -50.08
CA SER A 425 7.06 71.21 -50.90
C SER A 425 6.98 71.82 -52.31
N ASP A 426 5.79 72.09 -52.84
CA ASP A 426 5.63 72.76 -54.14
C ASP A 426 5.79 74.29 -54.07
N PHE A 427 5.77 74.88 -52.86
CA PHE A 427 5.99 76.31 -52.65
C PHE A 427 7.46 76.69 -52.45
N PHE A 428 8.34 75.71 -52.17
CA PHE A 428 9.78 75.93 -51.97
C PHE A 428 10.64 75.47 -53.15
N LYS A 429 10.04 75.19 -54.31
CA LYS A 429 10.80 75.02 -55.55
C LYS A 429 11.36 76.40 -55.93
N LYS A 430 12.67 76.56 -55.74
CA LYS A 430 13.45 77.76 -56.09
C LYS A 430 13.22 78.08 -57.58
N LYS A 431 12.89 79.33 -57.90
CA LYS A 431 12.84 79.82 -59.29
C LYS A 431 14.23 79.86 -59.90
#